data_AF-A0A800DQ79-F1
#
_entry.id   AF-A0A800DQ79-F1
#
_cell.length_a   1.000
_cell.length_b   1.000
_cell.length_c   1.000
_cell.angle_alpha   90.00
_cell.angle_beta   90.00
_cell.angle_gamma   90.00
#
_symmetry.space_group_name_H-M   'P 1'
#
loop_
_entity.id
_entity.type
_entity.pdbx_description
1 polymer ?
#
loop_
_entity_poly.entity_id
_entity_poly.type
_entity_poly.pdbx_seq_one_letter_code
_entity_poly.pdbx_strand_id
1 'polypeptide(L)'
;MLNFRKWTSALIVASVISSICFASDWKSEDIGNTKKGTTKEKDGKIIIEANGADIWGSADGCRLVYQEVSGDFEISARVVSLKRAHEWSKAGLMARQSLDANSPHAFLNVTPDHGVKMIYRDAVGANTGPSPWEKNSEAPVYLKLVRKGDTFTAYMSDDGKTWKEAEVAAGTPSSAEVKLNDPILVGMAVTSHVQGTLTTAEFDNIAGSFILAVESYDKVTEIWGQIKR
;
A
#
# COMPACT_ATOMS: atom_id res chain seq x y z
N MET A 1 -19.09 -27.98 53.05
CA MET A 1 -19.24 -28.40 51.63
C MET A 1 -19.67 -27.16 50.86
N LEU A 2 -19.02 -26.63 49.85
CA LEU A 2 -17.84 -26.99 49.06
C LEU A 2 -17.11 -25.66 48.75
N ASN A 3 -15.80 -25.63 48.93
CA ASN A 3 -14.90 -24.56 48.45
C ASN A 3 -14.83 -24.60 46.92
N PHE A 4 -14.82 -23.45 46.23
CA PHE A 4 -13.92 -23.25 45.08
C PHE A 4 -13.46 -21.80 44.99
N ARG A 5 -12.15 -21.66 44.87
CA ARG A 5 -11.32 -20.46 44.94
C ARG A 5 -10.69 -20.31 43.56
N LYS A 6 -10.49 -19.06 43.12
CA LYS A 6 -9.43 -18.55 42.21
C LYS A 6 -9.76 -18.21 40.74
N TRP A 7 -9.49 -16.92 40.44
CA TRP A 7 -8.76 -16.34 39.29
C TRP A 7 -9.09 -16.80 37.86
N THR A 8 -9.46 -15.84 37.01
CA THR A 8 -8.74 -15.63 35.73
C THR A 8 -8.78 -14.15 35.34
N SER A 9 -7.62 -13.51 35.40
CA SER A 9 -7.32 -12.36 34.56
C SER A 9 -7.61 -12.75 33.11
N ALA A 10 -8.51 -12.04 32.44
CA ALA A 10 -8.69 -12.20 31.00
C ALA A 10 -7.45 -11.63 30.31
N LEU A 11 -6.41 -12.45 30.17
CA LEU A 11 -5.37 -12.21 29.19
C LEU A 11 -6.06 -12.31 27.82
N ILE A 12 -6.36 -11.18 27.19
CA ILE A 12 -6.68 -11.19 25.76
C ILE A 12 -5.37 -11.57 25.08
N VAL A 13 -5.22 -12.86 24.79
CA VAL A 13 -4.28 -13.28 23.76
C VAL A 13 -4.86 -12.73 22.47
N ALA A 14 -4.39 -11.56 22.05
CA ALA A 14 -4.47 -11.19 20.64
C ALA A 14 -3.61 -12.23 19.92
N SER A 15 -4.24 -13.33 19.51
CA SER A 15 -3.61 -14.26 18.61
C SER A 15 -3.33 -13.46 17.35
N VAL A 16 -2.05 -13.20 17.09
CA VAL A 16 -1.60 -12.71 15.79
C VAL A 16 -1.82 -13.90 14.86
N ILE A 17 -3.05 -14.04 14.38
CA ILE A 17 -3.29 -14.89 13.22
C ILE A 17 -2.61 -14.12 12.09
N SER A 18 -1.41 -14.55 11.71
CA SER A 18 -0.84 -14.19 10.41
C SER A 18 -1.75 -14.83 9.37
N SER A 19 -2.87 -14.15 9.08
CA SER A 19 -3.84 -14.59 8.11
C SER A 19 -3.26 -14.28 6.74
N ILE A 20 -2.73 -15.30 6.06
CA ILE A 20 -2.53 -15.29 4.62
C ILE A 20 -3.90 -15.56 4.00
N CYS A 21 -4.76 -14.55 3.96
CA CYS A 21 -6.00 -14.61 3.20
C CYS A 21 -6.54 -13.19 3.01
N PHE A 22 -6.42 -12.66 1.79
CA PHE A 22 -7.18 -11.47 1.44
C PHE A 22 -8.63 -11.86 1.18
N ALA A 23 -9.54 -11.33 2.00
CA ALA A 23 -10.89 -11.05 1.53
C ALA A 23 -10.80 -9.91 0.49
N SER A 24 -11.45 -10.11 -0.66
CA SER A 24 -11.40 -9.31 -1.89
C SER A 24 -12.09 -7.94 -1.81
N ASP A 25 -11.95 -7.20 -0.70
CA ASP A 25 -12.66 -5.94 -0.48
C ASP A 25 -11.77 -4.72 -0.78
N TRP A 26 -11.18 -4.68 -1.97
CA TRP A 26 -10.40 -3.52 -2.41
C TRP A 26 -11.32 -2.34 -2.75
N LYS A 27 -11.11 -1.19 -2.09
CA LYS A 27 -11.69 0.09 -2.51
C LYS A 27 -10.82 0.70 -3.62
N SER A 28 -11.38 1.56 -4.45
CA SER A 28 -10.60 2.28 -5.47
C SER A 28 -11.07 3.70 -5.68
N GLU A 29 -10.13 4.65 -5.74
CA GLU A 29 -10.42 6.07 -5.96
C GLU A 29 -9.40 6.72 -6.89
N ASP A 30 -9.83 7.74 -7.65
CA ASP A 30 -8.93 8.60 -8.41
C ASP A 30 -8.60 9.84 -7.56
N ILE A 31 -7.30 10.09 -7.34
CA ILE A 31 -6.78 11.20 -6.52
C ILE A 31 -6.18 12.25 -7.43
N GLY A 32 -6.49 13.53 -7.19
CA GLY A 32 -5.93 14.68 -7.93
C GLY A 32 -6.24 14.71 -9.44
N ASN A 33 -7.18 13.87 -9.88
CA ASN A 33 -7.41 13.56 -11.30
C ASN A 33 -8.81 13.98 -11.76
N THR A 34 -8.88 14.49 -13.00
CA THR A 34 -10.15 14.88 -13.63
C THR A 34 -10.73 13.78 -14.51
N LYS A 35 -9.89 12.98 -15.17
CA LYS A 35 -10.32 11.80 -15.91
C LYS A 35 -10.48 10.63 -14.95
N LYS A 36 -11.50 9.79 -15.16
CA LYS A 36 -11.71 8.60 -14.32
C LYS A 36 -10.91 7.41 -14.84
N GLY A 37 -10.27 6.71 -13.91
CA GLY A 37 -9.65 5.42 -14.14
C GLY A 37 -10.61 4.26 -13.90
N THR A 38 -10.12 3.03 -14.05
CA THR A 38 -10.89 1.81 -13.74
C THR A 38 -10.05 0.80 -12.97
N THR A 39 -10.71 -0.03 -12.17
CA THR A 39 -10.10 -1.20 -11.51
C THR A 39 -10.94 -2.42 -11.85
N LYS A 40 -10.29 -3.51 -12.27
CA LYS A 40 -10.95 -4.78 -12.58
C LYS A 40 -10.18 -5.92 -11.93
N GLU A 41 -10.90 -6.78 -11.22
CA GLU A 41 -10.37 -8.05 -10.74
C GLU A 41 -10.75 -9.15 -11.73
N LYS A 42 -9.75 -9.86 -12.25
CA LYS A 42 -9.96 -10.94 -13.22
C LYS A 42 -8.83 -11.96 -13.13
N ASP A 43 -9.18 -13.25 -13.04
CA ASP A 43 -8.24 -14.37 -13.07
C ASP A 43 -7.09 -14.25 -12.03
N GLY A 44 -7.40 -13.77 -10.82
CA GLY A 44 -6.41 -13.55 -9.75
C GLY A 44 -5.50 -12.33 -9.95
N LYS A 45 -5.83 -11.47 -10.94
CA LYS A 45 -5.13 -10.21 -11.21
C LYS A 45 -5.99 -9.01 -10.84
N ILE A 46 -5.34 -7.92 -10.48
CA ILE A 46 -5.93 -6.58 -10.42
C ILE A 46 -5.38 -5.76 -11.58
N ILE A 47 -6.27 -5.35 -12.48
CA ILE A 47 -5.97 -4.54 -13.66
C ILE A 47 -6.43 -3.11 -13.36
N ILE A 48 -5.50 -2.16 -13.39
CA ILE A 48 -5.73 -0.77 -13.04
C ILE A 48 -5.47 0.11 -14.25
N GLU A 49 -6.49 0.81 -14.71
CA GLU A 49 -6.34 1.92 -15.65
C GLU A 49 -6.32 3.23 -14.88
N ALA A 50 -5.26 4.02 -15.01
CA ALA A 50 -5.07 5.23 -14.24
C ALA A 50 -4.58 6.37 -15.10
N ASN A 51 -4.94 7.60 -14.71
CA ASN A 51 -4.36 8.82 -15.23
C ASN A 51 -3.64 9.56 -14.10
N GLY A 52 -3.05 10.70 -14.44
CA GLY A 52 -2.62 11.70 -13.48
C GLY A 52 -1.30 12.34 -13.85
N ALA A 53 -1.08 13.52 -13.27
CA ALA A 53 0.06 14.37 -13.57
C ALA A 53 1.36 13.76 -13.05
N ASP A 54 1.39 13.31 -11.79
CA ASP A 54 2.44 12.46 -11.21
C ASP A 54 2.07 12.04 -9.78
N ILE A 55 2.76 11.06 -9.19
CA ILE A 55 2.88 10.90 -7.73
C ILE A 55 4.21 11.53 -7.33
N TRP A 56 4.20 12.86 -7.20
CA TRP A 56 5.39 13.67 -6.92
C TRP A 56 5.01 15.05 -6.39
N GLY A 57 6.00 15.87 -6.04
CA GLY A 57 5.75 17.25 -5.63
C GLY A 57 4.95 17.33 -4.33
N SER A 58 4.12 18.36 -4.21
CA SER A 58 3.23 18.60 -3.06
C SER A 58 1.82 18.03 -3.24
N ALA A 59 1.47 17.49 -4.42
CA ALA A 59 0.16 16.92 -4.68
C ALA A 59 0.24 15.79 -5.74
N ASP A 60 -0.42 14.68 -5.45
CA ASP A 60 -0.45 13.48 -6.28
C ASP A 60 -1.65 13.49 -7.24
N GLY A 61 -1.42 12.95 -8.43
CA GLY A 61 -2.42 12.57 -9.42
C GLY A 61 -2.26 11.09 -9.76
N CYS A 62 -3.16 10.23 -9.27
CA CYS A 62 -3.10 8.78 -9.46
C CYS A 62 -4.45 8.08 -9.29
N ARG A 63 -4.49 6.78 -9.58
CA ARG A 63 -5.53 5.89 -9.08
C ARG A 63 -4.97 5.04 -7.96
N LEU A 64 -5.68 4.97 -6.85
CA LEU A 64 -5.33 4.14 -5.69
C LEU A 64 -6.37 3.03 -5.54
N VAL A 65 -5.89 1.80 -5.36
CA VAL A 65 -6.68 0.62 -5.00
C VAL A 65 -6.20 0.17 -3.63
N TYR A 66 -7.04 0.24 -2.60
CA TYR A 66 -6.60 0.20 -1.20
C TYR A 66 -7.55 -0.53 -0.24
N GLN A 67 -7.00 -0.89 0.91
CA GLN A 67 -7.71 -1.26 2.13
C GLN A 67 -7.27 -0.37 3.29
N GLU A 68 -8.10 -0.28 4.33
CA GLU A 68 -7.77 0.39 5.57
C GLU A 68 -7.06 -0.58 6.52
N VAL A 69 -5.86 -0.23 6.96
CA VAL A 69 -4.96 -1.07 7.77
C VAL A 69 -4.54 -0.29 9.00
N SER A 70 -4.34 -0.97 10.13
CA SER A 70 -3.74 -0.39 11.33
C SER A 70 -2.52 -1.21 11.77
N GLY A 71 -1.60 -0.55 12.46
CA GLY A 71 -0.38 -1.14 12.99
C GLY A 71 0.67 -1.48 11.92
N ASP A 72 1.60 -2.31 12.35
CA ASP A 72 2.65 -2.89 11.50
C ASP A 72 2.04 -3.84 10.47
N PHE A 73 2.58 -3.82 9.25
CA PHE A 73 2.10 -4.69 8.18
C PHE A 73 3.22 -5.08 7.22
N GLU A 74 2.97 -6.13 6.45
CA GLU A 74 3.70 -6.44 5.21
C GLU A 74 2.69 -6.56 4.07
N ILE A 75 2.96 -5.91 2.93
CA ILE A 75 2.23 -6.12 1.68
C ILE A 75 3.24 -6.40 0.56
N SER A 76 2.89 -7.34 -0.31
CA SER A 76 3.66 -7.69 -1.49
C SER A 76 2.75 -7.94 -2.68
N ALA A 77 3.26 -7.68 -3.87
CA ALA A 77 2.59 -7.97 -5.13
C ALA A 77 3.63 -8.06 -6.25
N ARG A 78 3.31 -8.77 -7.32
CA ARG A 78 4.04 -8.62 -8.59
C ARG A 78 3.36 -7.59 -9.45
N VAL A 79 4.12 -6.58 -9.87
CA VAL A 79 3.74 -5.76 -11.02
C VAL A 79 4.04 -6.58 -12.25
N VAL A 80 3.01 -7.12 -12.90
CA VAL A 80 3.16 -7.97 -14.09
C VAL A 80 3.52 -7.12 -15.30
N SER A 81 2.86 -5.98 -15.44
CA SER A 81 3.15 -5.03 -16.51
C SER A 81 2.74 -3.61 -16.11
N LEU A 82 3.39 -2.63 -16.74
CA LEU A 82 3.02 -1.22 -16.72
C LEU A 82 3.17 -0.69 -18.14
N LYS A 83 2.08 -0.23 -18.76
CA LYS A 83 2.12 0.39 -20.07
C LYS A 83 2.83 1.74 -19.98
N ARG A 84 3.81 1.97 -20.84
CA ARG A 84 4.54 3.25 -20.90
C ARG A 84 3.68 4.33 -21.56
N ALA A 85 2.95 5.12 -20.76
CA ALA A 85 2.36 6.37 -21.22
C ALA A 85 3.39 7.52 -21.18
N HIS A 86 4.33 7.44 -20.23
CA HIS A 86 5.51 8.26 -20.08
C HIS A 86 6.65 7.41 -19.51
N GLU A 87 7.91 7.84 -19.67
CA GLU A 87 9.07 7.18 -19.04
C GLU A 87 8.96 7.13 -17.50
N TRP A 88 8.21 8.09 -16.93
CA TRP A 88 7.94 8.24 -15.49
C TRP A 88 6.54 7.79 -15.06
N SER A 89 5.79 7.07 -15.90
CA SER A 89 4.60 6.36 -15.42
C SER A 89 5.01 5.48 -14.23
N LYS A 90 4.16 5.37 -13.20
CA LYS A 90 4.49 4.60 -11.99
C LYS A 90 3.40 3.59 -11.68
N ALA A 91 3.80 2.42 -11.22
CA ALA A 91 2.93 1.42 -10.61
C ALA A 91 3.63 0.82 -9.41
N GLY A 92 2.90 0.53 -8.32
CA GLY A 92 3.50 -0.13 -7.17
C GLY A 92 2.63 -0.15 -5.93
N LEU A 93 3.27 -0.33 -4.78
CA LEU A 93 2.64 -0.48 -3.46
C LEU A 93 2.76 0.81 -2.65
N MET A 94 1.63 1.32 -2.18
CA MET A 94 1.52 2.59 -1.46
C MET A 94 0.89 2.40 -0.09
N ALA A 95 1.43 3.09 0.90
CA ALA A 95 0.79 3.38 2.18
C ALA A 95 0.61 4.90 2.30
N ARG A 96 -0.60 5.37 2.60
CA ARG A 96 -0.91 6.81 2.66
C ARG A 96 -1.96 7.15 3.72
N GLN A 97 -1.89 8.37 4.25
CA GLN A 97 -2.75 8.81 5.35
C GLN A 97 -4.23 8.98 4.96
N SER A 98 -4.51 9.64 3.84
CA SER A 98 -5.87 9.98 3.43
C SER A 98 -6.03 9.91 1.91
N LEU A 99 -7.22 10.23 1.37
CA LEU A 99 -7.46 10.35 -0.08
C LEU A 99 -7.12 11.75 -0.63
N ASP A 100 -6.61 12.67 0.21
CA ASP A 100 -6.25 14.01 -0.24
C ASP A 100 -5.01 13.98 -1.13
N ALA A 101 -5.00 14.81 -2.19
CA ALA A 101 -3.88 14.81 -3.14
C ALA A 101 -2.54 15.14 -2.48
N ASN A 102 -2.52 15.92 -1.41
CA ASN A 102 -1.31 16.35 -0.70
C ASN A 102 -0.96 15.46 0.52
N SER A 103 -1.59 14.29 0.66
CA SER A 103 -1.40 13.38 1.80
C SER A 103 0.07 12.90 1.93
N PRO A 104 0.60 12.77 3.15
CA PRO A 104 1.79 11.97 3.41
C PRO A 104 1.61 10.52 2.89
N HIS A 105 2.68 9.95 2.38
CA HIS A 105 2.72 8.57 1.87
C HIS A 105 4.14 7.98 1.88
N ALA A 106 4.20 6.65 1.82
CA ALA A 106 5.35 5.87 1.38
C ALA A 106 4.92 5.04 0.17
N PHE A 107 5.66 5.11 -0.92
CA PHE A 107 5.30 4.49 -2.20
C PHE A 107 6.50 3.81 -2.85
N LEU A 108 6.52 2.48 -2.78
CA LEU A 108 7.44 1.64 -3.53
C LEU A 108 6.88 1.42 -4.93
N ASN A 109 7.58 1.91 -5.94
CA ASN A 109 7.09 1.92 -7.31
C ASN A 109 8.13 1.42 -8.30
N VAL A 110 7.65 0.97 -9.46
CA VAL A 110 8.44 0.72 -10.66
C VAL A 110 8.01 1.69 -11.76
N THR A 111 8.98 2.11 -12.57
CA THR A 111 8.79 2.93 -13.76
C THR A 111 9.25 2.18 -15.02
N PRO A 112 8.78 2.56 -16.22
CA PRO A 112 9.28 1.97 -17.46
C PRO A 112 10.80 2.15 -17.66
N ASP A 113 11.34 3.34 -17.38
CA ASP A 113 12.71 3.67 -17.81
C ASP A 113 13.65 4.05 -16.64
N HIS A 114 13.16 4.14 -15.40
CA HIS A 114 13.92 4.67 -14.26
C HIS A 114 13.96 3.77 -13.02
N GLY A 115 13.62 2.50 -13.15
CA GLY A 115 13.83 1.56 -12.05
C GLY A 115 12.66 1.39 -11.09
N VAL A 116 12.92 0.55 -10.10
CA VAL A 116 12.19 0.43 -8.84
C VAL A 116 12.78 1.40 -7.83
N LYS A 117 11.92 2.13 -7.11
CA LYS A 117 12.33 3.03 -6.03
C LYS A 117 11.22 3.18 -4.98
N MET A 118 11.61 3.37 -3.73
CA MET A 118 10.72 3.94 -2.72
C MET A 118 10.80 5.47 -2.73
N ILE A 119 9.65 6.12 -2.91
CA ILE A 119 9.48 7.56 -2.72
C ILE A 119 8.51 7.80 -1.57
N TYR A 120 8.58 8.96 -0.93
CA TYR A 120 7.74 9.30 0.19
C TYR A 120 7.48 10.80 0.29
N ARG A 121 6.37 11.13 0.96
CA ARG A 121 6.03 12.46 1.46
C ARG A 121 5.78 12.34 2.96
N ASP A 122 6.56 13.04 3.76
CA ASP A 122 6.57 12.92 5.22
C ASP A 122 5.56 13.85 5.94
N ALA A 123 5.12 14.92 5.28
CA ALA A 123 4.12 15.84 5.81
C ALA A 123 3.14 16.31 4.73
N VAL A 124 1.96 16.78 5.17
CA VAL A 124 0.91 17.28 4.28
C VAL A 124 1.47 18.40 3.41
N GLY A 125 1.40 18.22 2.08
CA GLY A 125 1.88 19.21 1.11
C GLY A 125 3.41 19.35 1.01
N ALA A 126 4.19 18.55 1.72
CA ALA A 126 5.63 18.49 1.55
C ALA A 126 6.01 17.93 0.16
N ASN A 127 7.24 18.19 -0.26
CA ASN A 127 7.73 17.66 -1.52
C ASN A 127 7.98 16.15 -1.42
N THR A 128 7.61 15.39 -2.45
CA THR A 128 7.98 13.98 -2.56
C THR A 128 9.45 13.84 -2.94
N GLY A 129 10.14 12.91 -2.29
CA GLY A 129 11.49 12.49 -2.63
C GLY A 129 11.65 10.99 -2.42
N PRO A 130 12.85 10.42 -2.52
CA PRO A 130 14.13 11.06 -2.85
C PRO A 130 14.51 11.00 -4.35
N SER A 131 15.44 11.86 -4.72
CA SER A 131 16.15 11.94 -6.02
C SER A 131 17.66 11.82 -5.73
N PRO A 132 18.54 11.35 -6.65
CA PRO A 132 18.35 11.00 -8.06
C PRO A 132 17.82 9.58 -8.27
N TRP A 133 17.32 9.29 -9.48
CA TRP A 133 16.87 7.96 -9.91
C TRP A 133 17.92 7.28 -10.77
N GLU A 134 17.98 5.96 -10.66
CA GLU A 134 18.81 5.13 -11.52
C GLU A 134 18.04 3.90 -11.97
N LYS A 135 18.21 3.51 -13.25
CA LYS A 135 17.55 2.32 -13.77
C LYS A 135 18.17 1.06 -13.17
N ASN A 136 17.44 0.39 -12.29
CA ASN A 136 17.86 -0.85 -11.63
C ASN A 136 16.98 -2.08 -11.99
N SER A 137 15.74 -1.88 -12.46
CA SER A 137 14.77 -2.94 -12.80
C SER A 137 13.54 -2.36 -13.54
N GLU A 138 12.72 -3.21 -14.14
CA GLU A 138 11.44 -2.84 -14.77
C GLU A 138 10.44 -3.99 -14.59
N ALA A 139 9.15 -3.75 -14.91
CA ALA A 139 8.16 -4.83 -14.86
C ALA A 139 8.46 -5.92 -15.91
N PRO A 140 8.27 -7.22 -15.60
CA PRO A 140 7.68 -7.75 -14.38
C PRO A 140 8.63 -7.76 -13.18
N VAL A 141 8.13 -7.34 -12.01
CA VAL A 141 8.92 -7.30 -10.77
C VAL A 141 8.03 -7.50 -9.55
N TYR A 142 8.53 -8.22 -8.54
CA TYR A 142 7.88 -8.33 -7.25
C TYR A 142 8.31 -7.18 -6.35
N LEU A 143 7.34 -6.55 -5.69
CA LEU A 143 7.53 -5.48 -4.73
C LEU A 143 7.00 -5.94 -3.38
N LYS A 144 7.65 -5.50 -2.30
CA LYS A 144 7.18 -5.69 -0.93
C LYS A 144 7.47 -4.44 -0.10
N LEU A 145 6.45 -3.97 0.60
CA LEU A 145 6.52 -2.83 1.51
C LEU A 145 6.19 -3.32 2.93
N VAL A 146 7.10 -3.05 3.86
CA VAL A 146 6.96 -3.42 5.27
C VAL A 146 6.88 -2.14 6.10
N ARG A 147 5.91 -2.06 7.01
CA ARG A 147 5.84 -1.01 8.03
C ARG A 147 6.16 -1.60 9.40
N LYS A 148 7.05 -0.92 10.14
CA LYS A 148 7.35 -1.18 11.55
C LYS A 148 7.40 0.15 12.31
N GLY A 149 6.40 0.43 13.13
CA GLY A 149 6.20 1.76 13.73
C GLY A 149 6.01 2.83 12.66
N ASP A 150 6.87 3.84 12.64
CA ASP A 150 6.88 4.90 11.62
C ASP A 150 7.86 4.61 10.47
N THR A 151 8.58 3.49 10.50
CA THR A 151 9.55 3.12 9.45
C THR A 151 8.89 2.26 8.38
N PHE A 152 9.07 2.67 7.13
CA PHE A 152 8.72 1.88 5.95
C PHE A 152 10.00 1.37 5.29
N THR A 153 10.04 0.08 4.97
CA THR A 153 11.16 -0.56 4.26
C THR A 153 10.67 -1.21 2.99
N ALA A 154 11.37 -0.93 1.89
CA ALA A 154 11.06 -1.43 0.56
C ALA A 154 11.98 -2.57 0.14
N TYR A 155 11.36 -3.62 -0.39
CA TYR A 155 12.04 -4.79 -0.95
C TYR A 155 11.55 -5.07 -2.37
N MET A 156 12.42 -5.66 -3.17
CA MET A 156 12.08 -6.16 -4.49
C MET A 156 12.56 -7.61 -4.66
N SER A 157 11.98 -8.31 -5.62
CA SER A 157 12.37 -9.67 -5.98
C SER A 157 12.11 -9.94 -7.46
N ASP A 158 12.98 -10.74 -8.06
CA ASP A 158 12.84 -11.18 -9.45
C ASP A 158 12.01 -12.48 -9.56
N ASP A 159 11.89 -13.25 -8.47
CA ASP A 159 11.27 -14.58 -8.42
C ASP A 159 10.11 -14.72 -7.41
N GLY A 160 9.88 -13.70 -6.57
CA GLY A 160 8.88 -13.69 -5.51
C GLY A 160 9.28 -14.51 -4.28
N LYS A 161 10.51 -15.03 -4.23
CA LYS A 161 11.03 -15.90 -3.16
C LYS A 161 12.22 -15.27 -2.46
N THR A 162 13.17 -14.77 -3.24
CA THR A 162 14.39 -14.14 -2.76
C THR A 162 14.21 -12.63 -2.77
N TRP A 163 14.13 -12.03 -1.59
CA TRP A 163 13.89 -10.60 -1.42
C TRP A 163 15.20 -9.87 -1.12
N LYS A 164 15.46 -8.80 -1.87
CA LYS A 164 16.54 -7.84 -1.63
C LYS A 164 15.93 -6.50 -1.32
N GLU A 165 16.62 -5.68 -0.53
CA GLU A 165 16.19 -4.29 -0.35
C GLU A 165 16.12 -3.60 -1.71
N ALA A 166 15.07 -2.80 -1.92
CA ALA A 166 14.87 -2.02 -3.14
C ALA A 166 15.78 -0.78 -3.15
N GLU A 167 17.05 -0.98 -2.83
CA GLU A 167 18.06 0.04 -2.94
C GLU A 167 18.15 0.52 -4.39
N VAL A 168 18.22 1.83 -4.54
CA VAL A 168 18.58 2.45 -5.80
C VAL A 168 20.03 2.89 -5.67
N ALA A 169 20.80 2.71 -6.74
CA ALA A 169 22.14 3.26 -6.80
C ALA A 169 22.11 4.80 -6.63
N ALA A 170 23.26 5.37 -6.24
CA ALA A 170 23.45 6.66 -5.58
C ALA A 170 23.12 6.75 -4.08
N GLY A 171 23.09 5.63 -3.34
CA GLY A 171 23.08 5.64 -1.87
C GLY A 171 21.75 6.13 -1.26
N THR A 172 20.66 6.02 -2.02
CA THR A 172 19.33 6.35 -1.50
C THR A 172 18.84 5.20 -0.62
N PRO A 173 18.36 5.46 0.61
CA PRO A 173 17.93 4.39 1.51
C PRO A 173 16.69 3.68 0.97
N SER A 174 16.68 2.36 1.13
CA SER A 174 15.52 1.48 0.94
C SER A 174 14.45 1.67 2.03
N SER A 175 14.72 2.49 3.04
CA SER A 175 13.85 2.77 4.18
C SER A 175 13.66 4.28 4.42
N ALA A 176 12.51 4.63 5.00
CA ALA A 176 12.16 6.00 5.33
C ALA A 176 11.27 6.03 6.58
N GLU A 177 11.45 7.05 7.41
CA GLU A 177 10.54 7.35 8.50
C GLU A 177 9.44 8.28 7.98
N VAL A 178 8.20 7.81 8.02
CA VAL A 178 7.01 8.56 7.60
C VAL A 178 5.94 8.36 8.65
N LYS A 179 5.58 9.42 9.37
CA LYS A 179 4.56 9.33 10.41
C LYS A 179 3.17 9.28 9.78
N LEU A 180 2.54 8.11 9.80
CA LEU A 180 1.14 7.92 9.41
C LEU A 180 0.33 7.44 10.62
N ASN A 181 -0.77 8.12 10.95
CA ASN A 181 -1.63 7.74 12.06
C ASN A 181 -2.69 6.74 11.60
N ASP A 182 -2.89 5.68 12.37
CA ASP A 182 -3.83 4.63 12.02
C ASP A 182 -5.31 5.08 12.14
N PRO A 183 -6.23 4.53 11.31
CA PRO A 183 -5.95 3.64 10.18
C PRO A 183 -5.37 4.40 8.98
N ILE A 184 -4.62 3.68 8.15
CA ILE A 184 -4.01 4.19 6.91
C ILE A 184 -4.50 3.40 5.69
N LEU A 185 -4.33 3.98 4.51
CA LEU A 185 -4.72 3.36 3.25
C LEU A 185 -3.50 2.62 2.67
N VAL A 186 -3.60 1.31 2.50
CA VAL A 186 -2.52 0.47 1.96
C VAL A 186 -3.01 -0.28 0.74
N GLY A 187 -2.22 -0.31 -0.33
CA GLY A 187 -2.57 -1.06 -1.53
C GLY A 187 -1.72 -0.71 -2.75
N MET A 188 -2.34 -0.72 -3.93
CA MET A 188 -1.69 -0.47 -5.22
C MET A 188 -1.99 0.95 -5.72
N ALA A 189 -0.98 1.65 -6.21
CA ALA A 189 -1.14 2.97 -6.82
C ALA A 189 -0.54 3.00 -8.24
N VAL A 190 -1.22 3.69 -9.16
CA VAL A 190 -0.80 3.82 -10.56
C VAL A 190 -0.99 5.25 -11.05
N THR A 191 -0.02 5.80 -11.77
CA THR A 191 -0.14 7.08 -12.48
C THR A 191 0.46 7.01 -13.88
N SER A 192 -0.18 7.70 -14.82
CA SER A 192 0.31 7.84 -16.19
C SER A 192 1.49 8.80 -16.32
N HIS A 193 1.66 9.73 -15.38
CA HIS A 193 2.53 10.90 -15.51
C HIS A 193 2.15 11.88 -16.64
N VAL A 194 0.98 11.70 -17.26
CA VAL A 194 0.47 12.55 -18.34
C VAL A 194 -1.01 12.81 -18.06
N GLN A 195 -1.32 13.98 -17.51
CA GLN A 195 -2.71 14.34 -17.17
C GLN A 195 -3.64 14.17 -18.39
N GLY A 196 -4.77 13.49 -18.20
CA GLY A 196 -5.75 13.20 -19.25
C GLY A 196 -5.47 11.96 -20.11
N THR A 197 -4.28 11.38 -20.02
CA THR A 197 -3.93 10.11 -20.70
C THR A 197 -4.00 8.95 -19.72
N LEU A 198 -4.56 7.82 -20.15
CA LEU A 198 -4.61 6.61 -19.32
C LEU A 198 -3.36 5.74 -19.57
N THR A 199 -2.81 5.20 -18.50
CA THR A 199 -1.94 4.03 -18.53
C THR A 199 -2.65 2.83 -17.90
N THR A 200 -2.15 1.63 -18.16
CA THR A 200 -2.65 0.38 -17.59
C THR A 200 -1.51 -0.33 -16.88
N ALA A 201 -1.76 -0.78 -15.65
CA ALA A 201 -0.88 -1.68 -14.92
C ALA A 201 -1.63 -2.95 -14.50
N GLU A 202 -0.94 -4.08 -14.52
CA GLU A 202 -1.46 -5.36 -14.03
C GLU A 202 -0.69 -5.82 -12.81
N PHE A 203 -1.41 -6.23 -11.76
CA PHE A 203 -0.86 -6.79 -10.55
C PHE A 203 -1.36 -8.21 -10.35
N ASP A 204 -0.48 -9.10 -9.87
CA ASP A 204 -0.86 -10.43 -9.39
C ASP A 204 -0.02 -10.83 -8.16
N ASN A 205 -0.27 -12.04 -7.64
CA ASN A 205 0.42 -12.58 -6.47
C ASN A 205 0.42 -11.60 -5.28
N ILE A 206 -0.74 -10.99 -5.03
CA ILE A 206 -0.94 -10.00 -3.97
C ILE A 206 -1.08 -10.75 -2.65
N ALA A 207 -0.17 -10.50 -1.73
CA ALA A 207 -0.12 -11.14 -0.42
C ALA A 207 0.26 -10.12 0.66
N GLY A 208 -0.25 -10.30 1.87
CA GLY A 208 0.16 -9.46 2.98
C GLY A 208 -0.31 -10.00 4.33
N SER A 209 0.22 -9.39 5.38
CA SER A 209 -0.16 -9.61 6.76
C SER A 209 -0.65 -8.29 7.32
N PHE A 210 -1.94 -8.24 7.63
CA PHE A 210 -2.61 -7.03 8.11
C PHE A 210 -3.30 -7.30 9.43
N ILE A 211 -3.28 -6.30 10.30
CA ILE A 211 -4.36 -6.13 11.26
C ILE A 211 -5.40 -5.27 10.54
N LEU A 212 -6.47 -5.91 10.06
CA LEU A 212 -7.62 -5.17 9.54
C LEU A 212 -8.22 -4.35 10.68
N ALA A 213 -8.59 -3.09 10.39
CA ALA A 213 -9.31 -2.27 11.35
C ALA A 213 -10.62 -2.97 11.72
N VAL A 214 -10.69 -3.53 12.94
CA VAL A 214 -11.93 -4.08 13.48
C VAL A 214 -12.82 -2.92 13.89
N GLU A 215 -14.11 -2.97 13.54
CA GLU A 215 -15.09 -2.01 14.04
C GLU A 215 -15.00 -1.88 15.57
N SER A 216 -15.10 -0.66 16.10
CA SER A 216 -14.85 -0.39 17.52
C SER A 216 -15.65 -1.31 18.44
N TYR A 217 -15.06 -1.63 19.60
CA TYR A 217 -15.65 -2.44 20.69
C TYR A 217 -17.11 -2.08 21.00
N ASP A 218 -17.48 -0.82 20.85
CA ASP A 218 -18.82 -0.29 21.09
C ASP A 218 -19.89 -0.94 20.19
N LYS A 219 -19.58 -1.23 18.92
CA LYS A 219 -20.53 -1.92 18.02
C LYS A 219 -20.67 -3.41 18.36
N VAL A 220 -19.56 -4.05 18.74
CA VAL A 220 -19.58 -5.48 19.11
C VAL A 220 -20.41 -5.67 20.38
N THR A 221 -20.27 -4.80 21.38
CA THR A 221 -21.08 -4.85 22.60
C THR A 221 -22.55 -4.52 22.36
N GLU A 222 -22.88 -3.63 21.43
CA GLU A 222 -24.27 -3.34 21.02
C GLU A 222 -24.94 -4.57 20.39
N ILE A 223 -24.24 -5.27 19.48
CA ILE A 223 -24.73 -6.51 18.85
C ILE A 223 -24.93 -7.62 19.90
N TRP A 224 -23.96 -7.83 20.81
CA TRP A 224 -24.12 -8.80 21.90
C TRP A 224 -25.21 -8.42 22.89
N GLY A 225 -25.46 -7.12 23.10
CA GLY A 225 -26.57 -6.60 23.90
C GLY A 225 -27.95 -6.87 23.30
N GLN A 226 -28.05 -6.93 21.97
CA GLN A 226 -29.30 -7.24 21.27
C GLN A 226 -29.59 -8.76 21.21
N ILE A 227 -28.56 -9.62 21.17
CA ILE A 227 -28.73 -11.09 21.16
C ILE A 227 -29.18 -11.64 22.53
N LYS A 228 -28.92 -10.91 23.63
CA LYS A 228 -29.29 -11.32 24.99
C LYS A 228 -30.68 -10.86 25.46
N ARG A 229 -31.52 -10.33 24.57
CA ARG A 229 -32.92 -9.97 24.86
C ARG A 229 -33.89 -10.96 24.21
#